data_AF-A0A497FNE5-F1
#
_entry.id   AF-A0A497FNE5-F1
#
_cell.length_a   1.000
_cell.length_b   1.000
_cell.length_c   1.000
_cell.angle_alpha   90.00
_cell.angle_beta   90.00
_cell.angle_gamma   90.00
#
_symmetry.space_group_name_H-M   'P 1'
#
loop_
_entity.id
_entity.type
_entity.pdbx_description
1 polymer ?
#
loop_
_entity_poly.entity_id
_entity_poly.type
_entity_poly.pdbx_seq_one_letter_code
_entity_poly.pdbx_strand_id
1 'polypeptide(L)'
;MRKLLARILGFFKRENRKKLTLADFKGVVKLKKFIGKGVYLDGKPLGVIEKIVADKKKEKAKKVYIRKNGKLLGINPQSILLENGRLKIRTSKLVRKETREAEREEIDYLSKAVRISNEIRKLKDKILRLDDKLIEGEIDIKTFKIVRKDLDSRIRELANKGKIYLEELRSHLREVYRKKILLEKEFEKYKIELTLGETKEEDVKGRLEALEEKIKELEKQVEKVRVTIETLEYYASEYTGDLRLIKEDLLSKIFEK
;
A
#
# COMPACT_ATOMS: atom_id res chain seq x y z
N MET A 1 -29.82 44.90 -32.38
CA MET A 1 -29.70 43.57 -31.74
C MET A 1 -28.29 42.96 -31.74
N ARG A 2 -27.42 43.16 -32.76
CA ARG A 2 -26.05 42.59 -32.76
C ARG A 2 -25.09 43.14 -31.68
N LYS A 3 -25.28 44.37 -31.20
CA LYS A 3 -24.44 44.98 -30.13
C LYS A 3 -24.72 44.47 -28.71
N LEU A 4 -25.93 43.96 -28.43
CA LEU A 4 -26.29 43.37 -27.14
C LEU A 4 -25.77 41.92 -27.02
N LEU A 5 -25.86 41.16 -28.13
CA LEU A 5 -25.24 39.83 -28.23
C LEU A 5 -23.71 39.90 -28.11
N ALA A 6 -23.05 40.93 -28.65
CA ALA A 6 -21.61 41.13 -28.46
C ALA A 6 -21.23 41.47 -27.00
N ARG A 7 -22.12 42.12 -26.24
CA ARG A 7 -21.92 42.41 -24.81
C ARG A 7 -22.10 41.17 -23.93
N ILE A 8 -23.03 40.27 -24.28
CA ILE A 8 -23.27 39.00 -23.58
C ILE A 8 -22.22 37.94 -23.97
N LEU A 9 -21.80 37.89 -25.24
CA LEU A 9 -20.71 37.01 -25.69
C LEU A 9 -19.32 37.52 -25.26
N GLY A 10 -19.18 38.81 -24.95
CA GLY A 10 -17.99 39.37 -24.28
C GLY A 10 -17.80 38.87 -22.85
N PHE A 11 -18.87 38.39 -22.19
CA PHE A 11 -18.81 37.79 -20.85
C PHE A 11 -18.28 36.34 -20.86
N PHE A 12 -18.36 35.65 -22.00
CA PHE A 12 -17.87 34.28 -22.20
C PHE A 12 -16.52 34.21 -22.92
N LYS A 13 -15.78 35.32 -22.98
CA LYS A 13 -14.36 35.27 -23.30
C LYS A 13 -13.65 34.72 -22.06
N ARG A 14 -13.52 33.39 -21.98
CA ARG A 14 -12.64 32.70 -21.02
C ARG A 14 -11.29 33.40 -21.08
N GLU A 15 -11.01 34.25 -20.09
CA GLU A 15 -9.66 34.69 -19.83
C GLU A 15 -8.85 33.41 -19.57
N ASN A 16 -7.99 33.06 -20.51
CA ASN A 16 -6.93 32.08 -20.33
C ASN A 16 -5.90 32.68 -19.34
N ARG A 17 -6.32 32.91 -18.07
CA ARG A 17 -5.41 33.21 -16.97
C ARG A 17 -4.59 31.94 -16.77
N LYS A 18 -3.35 31.93 -17.29
CA LYS A 18 -2.34 30.92 -16.94
C LYS A 18 -2.36 30.78 -15.41
N LYS A 19 -2.72 29.60 -14.91
CA LYS A 19 -2.77 29.35 -13.47
C LYS A 19 -1.35 29.41 -12.94
N LEU A 20 -1.09 30.36 -12.05
CA LEU A 20 0.21 30.54 -11.41
C LEU A 20 0.53 29.34 -10.52
N THR A 21 1.73 28.79 -10.67
CA THR A 21 2.26 27.69 -9.85
C THR A 21 3.44 28.18 -9.01
N LEU A 22 3.83 27.40 -7.99
CA LEU A 22 5.05 27.71 -7.22
C LEU A 22 6.33 27.68 -8.07
N ALA A 23 6.31 27.00 -9.23
CA ALA A 23 7.43 26.99 -10.16
C ALA A 23 7.62 28.34 -10.92
N ASP A 24 6.57 29.16 -10.97
CA ASP A 24 6.59 30.44 -11.70
C ASP A 24 7.24 31.56 -10.87
N PHE A 25 7.40 31.36 -9.55
CA PHE A 25 8.07 32.31 -8.67
C PHE A 25 9.60 32.18 -8.75
N LYS A 26 10.27 33.32 -8.95
CA LYS A 26 11.73 33.47 -8.94
C LYS A 26 12.17 34.30 -7.75
N GLY A 27 13.24 33.88 -7.09
CA GLY A 27 13.88 34.57 -5.97
C GLY A 27 13.58 33.90 -4.62
N VAL A 28 14.63 33.61 -3.86
CA VAL A 28 14.55 32.88 -2.58
C VAL A 28 13.67 33.62 -1.57
N VAL A 29 13.76 34.95 -1.53
CA VAL A 29 12.94 35.80 -0.63
C VAL A 29 11.44 35.66 -0.93
N LYS A 30 11.07 35.58 -2.22
CA LYS A 30 9.67 35.37 -2.63
C LYS A 30 9.19 33.96 -2.29
N LEU A 31 10.05 32.95 -2.49
CA LEU A 31 9.72 31.56 -2.17
C LEU A 31 9.56 31.33 -0.66
N LYS A 32 10.38 31.98 0.18
CA LYS A 32 10.27 31.90 1.64
C LYS A 32 8.88 32.31 2.16
N LYS A 33 8.18 33.23 1.48
CA LYS A 33 6.81 33.67 1.86
C LYS A 33 5.76 32.55 1.79
N PHE A 34 6.08 31.41 1.19
CA PHE A 34 5.17 30.26 1.12
C PHE A 34 5.46 29.21 2.19
N ILE A 35 6.59 29.29 2.89
CA ILE A 35 6.88 28.42 4.04
C ILE A 35 5.89 28.76 5.16
N GLY A 36 5.34 27.74 5.81
CA GLY A 36 4.30 27.88 6.83
C GLY A 36 2.88 28.01 6.27
N LYS A 37 2.69 28.08 4.94
CA LYS A 37 1.35 28.14 4.35
C LYS A 37 0.71 26.76 4.21
N GLY A 38 -0.59 26.70 4.48
CA GLY A 38 -1.41 25.51 4.28
C GLY A 38 -1.62 25.19 2.80
N VAL A 39 -1.54 23.89 2.48
CA VAL A 39 -1.74 23.33 1.15
C VAL A 39 -2.99 22.47 1.16
N TYR A 40 -3.80 22.59 0.12
CA TYR A 40 -5.06 21.86 -0.04
C TYR A 40 -5.02 20.93 -1.24
N LEU A 41 -5.49 19.70 -1.06
CA LEU A 41 -5.67 18.71 -2.11
C LEU A 41 -7.16 18.54 -2.37
N ASP A 42 -7.61 18.84 -3.59
CA ASP A 42 -9.03 18.80 -3.99
C ASP A 42 -9.99 19.46 -2.96
N GLY A 43 -9.56 20.59 -2.38
CA GLY A 43 -10.34 21.34 -1.40
C GLY A 43 -10.18 20.87 0.05
N LYS A 44 -9.58 19.70 0.31
CA LYS A 44 -9.27 19.22 1.68
C LYS A 44 -7.88 19.69 2.13
N PRO A 45 -7.68 20.04 3.42
CA PRO A 45 -6.35 20.40 3.92
C PRO A 45 -5.41 19.20 3.86
N LEU A 46 -4.26 19.36 3.18
CA LEU A 46 -3.23 18.33 3.05
C LEU A 46 -2.16 18.46 4.14
N GLY A 47 -1.72 19.68 4.42
CA GLY A 47 -0.59 19.94 5.32
C GLY A 47 -0.02 21.34 5.14
N VAL A 48 1.17 21.57 5.70
CA VAL A 48 1.84 22.88 5.68
C VAL A 48 3.18 22.79 4.95
N ILE A 49 3.54 23.79 4.13
CA ILE A 49 4.88 23.84 3.53
C ILE A 49 5.93 24.03 4.61
N GLU A 50 6.81 23.05 4.75
CA GLU A 50 7.91 23.10 5.68
C GLU A 50 9.19 23.61 5.03
N LYS A 51 9.49 23.17 3.81
CA LYS A 51 10.75 23.48 3.14
C LYS A 51 10.57 23.63 1.64
N ILE A 52 11.24 24.61 1.05
CA ILE A 52 11.33 24.78 -0.40
C ILE A 52 12.81 24.74 -0.79
N VAL A 53 13.15 23.80 -1.67
CA VAL A 53 14.49 23.70 -2.26
C VAL A 53 14.48 24.46 -3.57
N ALA A 54 15.29 25.52 -3.66
CA ALA A 54 15.45 26.33 -4.87
C ALA A 54 16.72 25.96 -5.65
N ASP A 55 16.68 26.15 -6.96
CA ASP A 55 17.84 26.03 -7.83
C ASP A 55 18.81 27.20 -7.61
N LYS A 56 20.10 26.90 -7.40
CA LYS A 56 21.14 27.91 -7.10
C LYS A 56 21.34 28.94 -8.22
N LYS A 57 21.15 28.58 -9.50
CA LYS A 57 21.38 29.46 -10.65
C LYS A 57 20.11 30.17 -11.10
N LYS A 58 18.98 29.45 -11.10
CA LYS A 58 17.69 29.97 -11.60
C LYS A 58 16.84 30.63 -10.51
N GLU A 59 17.18 30.41 -9.24
CA GLU A 59 16.42 30.85 -8.05
C GLU A 59 14.92 30.47 -8.09
N LYS A 60 14.61 29.38 -8.77
CA LYS A 60 13.25 28.83 -8.88
C LYS A 60 13.11 27.62 -7.97
N ALA A 61 11.89 27.36 -7.50
CA ALA A 61 11.62 26.15 -6.73
C ALA A 61 11.90 24.90 -7.58
N LYS A 62 12.69 23.97 -7.04
CA LYS A 62 12.97 22.64 -7.60
C LYS A 62 12.14 21.56 -6.90
N LYS A 63 11.95 21.69 -5.58
CA LYS A 63 11.18 20.74 -4.77
C LYS A 63 10.53 21.46 -3.58
N VAL A 64 9.27 21.14 -3.29
CA VAL A 64 8.54 21.65 -2.11
C VAL A 64 8.25 20.49 -1.18
N TYR A 65 8.46 20.66 0.12
CA TYR A 65 8.19 19.67 1.15
C TYR A 65 7.03 20.13 2.01
N ILE A 66 6.01 19.28 2.14
CA ILE A 66 4.79 19.55 2.90
C ILE A 66 4.74 18.57 4.08
N ARG A 67 4.60 19.10 5.29
CA ARG A 67 4.41 18.31 6.51
C ARG A 67 2.95 17.89 6.63
N LYS A 68 2.70 16.59 6.70
CA LYS A 68 1.39 15.96 6.92
C LYS A 68 1.55 14.87 7.98
N ASN A 69 0.84 14.98 9.11
CA ASN A 69 0.84 13.99 10.18
C ASN A 69 2.25 13.55 10.61
N GLY A 70 3.17 14.51 10.78
CA GLY A 70 4.57 14.26 11.15
C GLY A 70 5.50 13.77 10.03
N LYS A 71 4.97 13.45 8.84
CA LYS A 71 5.76 13.01 7.67
C LYS A 71 5.96 14.13 6.66
N LEU A 72 7.09 14.09 5.93
CA LEU A 72 7.47 15.07 4.92
C LEU A 72 7.18 14.56 3.50
N LEU A 73 6.26 15.23 2.80
CA LEU A 73 5.86 14.90 1.43
C LEU A 73 6.57 15.82 0.42
N GLY A 74 7.39 15.23 -0.46
CA GLY A 74 8.11 15.97 -1.50
C GLY A 74 7.28 16.14 -2.78
N ILE A 75 6.85 17.36 -3.07
CA ILE A 75 5.96 17.71 -4.18
C ILE A 75 6.68 18.57 -5.23
N ASN A 76 6.35 18.35 -6.51
CA ASN A 76 6.82 19.16 -7.62
C ASN A 76 6.18 20.57 -7.55
N PRO A 77 6.96 21.66 -7.52
CA PRO A 77 6.43 23.03 -7.47
C PRO A 77 5.43 23.36 -8.59
N GLN A 78 5.53 22.74 -9.77
CA GLN A 78 4.59 22.93 -10.89
C GLN A 78 3.18 22.38 -10.59
N SER A 79 3.07 21.46 -9.64
CA SER A 79 1.78 20.86 -9.25
C SER A 79 1.05 21.64 -8.16
N ILE A 80 1.69 22.65 -7.57
CA ILE A 80 1.11 23.50 -6.54
C ILE A 80 0.68 24.81 -7.17
N LEU A 81 -0.62 24.97 -7.34
CA LEU A 81 -1.28 26.13 -7.92
C LEU A 81 -1.57 27.16 -6.83
N LEU A 82 -1.34 28.44 -7.13
CA LEU A 82 -1.78 29.56 -6.31
C LEU A 82 -3.10 30.07 -6.88
N GLU A 83 -4.21 29.69 -6.24
CA GLU A 83 -5.56 30.14 -6.60
C GLU A 83 -6.17 30.88 -5.41
N ASN A 84 -6.56 32.14 -5.59
CA ASN A 84 -7.20 32.98 -4.57
C ASN A 84 -6.41 33.04 -3.24
N GLY A 85 -5.08 33.19 -3.34
CA GLY A 85 -4.18 33.26 -2.17
C GLY A 85 -3.94 31.93 -1.45
N ARG A 86 -4.56 30.84 -1.89
CA ARG A 86 -4.41 29.49 -1.32
C ARG A 86 -3.59 28.59 -2.24
N LEU A 87 -2.80 27.71 -1.64
CA LEU A 87 -2.00 26.73 -2.35
C LEU A 87 -2.81 25.45 -2.54
N LYS A 88 -3.09 25.10 -3.81
CA LYS A 88 -3.91 23.95 -4.19
C LYS A 88 -3.15 22.98 -5.07
N ILE A 89 -3.42 21.71 -4.89
CA ILE A 89 -2.93 20.65 -5.75
C ILE A 89 -4.12 20.05 -6.48
N ARG A 90 -4.03 19.95 -7.82
CA ARG A 90 -5.04 19.29 -8.65
C ARG A 90 -4.58 17.88 -9.03
N THR A 91 -5.46 16.93 -8.81
CA THR A 91 -5.17 15.50 -8.68
C THR A 91 -5.14 14.77 -10.02
N SER A 92 -4.22 15.12 -10.91
CA SER A 92 -3.98 14.31 -12.12
C SER A 92 -2.62 13.62 -12.15
N LYS A 93 -1.63 14.08 -11.36
CA LYS A 93 -0.26 13.52 -11.37
C LYS A 93 0.28 13.02 -10.01
N LEU A 94 -0.23 13.51 -8.88
CA LEU A 94 0.21 13.07 -7.55
C LEU A 94 -0.39 11.75 -7.11
N VAL A 95 -1.69 11.55 -7.34
CA VAL A 95 -2.35 10.25 -7.06
C VAL A 95 -1.69 9.12 -7.83
N ARG A 96 -1.37 9.29 -9.12
CA ARG A 96 -0.64 8.25 -9.89
C ARG A 96 0.74 7.87 -9.34
N LYS A 97 1.38 8.72 -8.54
CA LYS A 97 2.70 8.44 -7.97
C LYS A 97 2.60 7.82 -6.58
N GLU A 98 1.68 8.31 -5.74
CA GLU A 98 1.36 7.70 -4.45
C GLU A 98 0.69 6.33 -4.60
N THR A 99 -0.20 6.13 -5.58
CA THR A 99 -0.80 4.81 -5.85
C THR A 99 0.25 3.82 -6.35
N ARG A 100 1.24 4.25 -7.14
CA ARG A 100 2.33 3.38 -7.61
C ARG A 100 3.39 3.08 -6.55
N GLU A 101 3.66 4.01 -5.64
CA GLU A 101 4.57 3.79 -4.51
C GLU A 101 3.90 2.91 -3.44
N ALA A 102 2.62 3.14 -3.15
CA ALA A 102 1.82 2.25 -2.30
C ALA A 102 1.69 0.85 -2.92
N GLU A 103 1.31 0.70 -4.19
CA GLU A 103 1.27 -0.60 -4.88
C GLU A 103 2.63 -1.34 -4.84
N ARG A 104 3.75 -0.61 -4.93
CA ARG A 104 5.10 -1.20 -4.82
C ARG A 104 5.48 -1.62 -3.41
N GLU A 105 5.09 -0.85 -2.39
CA GLU A 105 5.24 -1.25 -0.98
C GLU A 105 4.27 -2.41 -0.65
N GLU A 106 3.06 -2.41 -1.20
CA GLU A 106 2.03 -3.46 -1.06
C GLU A 106 2.50 -4.82 -1.59
N ILE A 107 3.17 -4.82 -2.74
CA ILE A 107 3.76 -6.03 -3.34
C ILE A 107 4.94 -6.56 -2.49
N ASP A 108 5.65 -5.70 -1.76
CA ASP A 108 6.90 -6.07 -1.10
C ASP A 108 6.67 -6.93 0.16
N TYR A 109 5.78 -6.54 1.08
CA TYR A 109 5.55 -7.33 2.30
C TYR A 109 4.82 -8.65 2.03
N LEU A 110 3.86 -8.71 1.11
CA LEU A 110 3.19 -9.96 0.74
C LEU A 110 4.19 -10.94 0.10
N SER A 111 5.06 -10.43 -0.78
CA SER A 111 6.11 -11.25 -1.40
C SER A 111 7.11 -11.75 -0.36
N LYS A 112 7.49 -10.91 0.61
CA LYS A 112 8.38 -11.30 1.72
C LYS A 112 7.73 -12.36 2.62
N ALA A 113 6.48 -12.18 2.98
CA ALA A 113 5.71 -13.15 3.78
C ALA A 113 5.63 -14.51 3.09
N VAL A 114 5.29 -14.54 1.79
CA VAL A 114 5.25 -15.77 1.00
C VAL A 114 6.63 -16.44 0.90
N ARG A 115 7.71 -15.67 0.77
CA ARG A 115 9.08 -16.22 0.78
C ARG A 115 9.41 -16.87 2.12
N ILE A 116 9.10 -16.21 3.23
CA ILE A 116 9.29 -16.74 4.58
C ILE A 116 8.57 -18.08 4.74
N SER A 117 7.28 -18.15 4.37
CA SER A 117 6.51 -19.38 4.47
C SER A 117 7.11 -20.51 3.62
N ASN A 118 7.58 -20.20 2.41
CA ASN A 118 8.24 -21.17 1.54
C ASN A 118 9.58 -21.66 2.11
N GLU A 119 10.36 -20.79 2.73
CA GLU A 119 11.62 -21.17 3.38
C GLU A 119 11.37 -22.06 4.59
N ILE A 120 10.39 -21.74 5.44
CA ILE A 120 10.00 -22.58 6.57
C ILE A 120 9.60 -23.97 6.09
N ARG A 121 8.75 -24.07 5.05
CA ARG A 121 8.36 -25.36 4.46
C ARG A 121 9.58 -26.17 4.00
N LYS A 122 10.52 -25.57 3.27
CA LYS A 122 11.76 -26.25 2.84
C LYS A 122 12.60 -26.73 4.01
N LEU A 123 12.62 -26.01 5.13
CA LEU A 123 13.32 -26.43 6.34
C LEU A 123 12.59 -27.61 7.01
N LYS A 124 11.25 -27.61 7.07
CA LYS A 124 10.47 -28.78 7.55
C LYS A 124 10.74 -30.01 6.67
N ASP A 125 10.79 -29.87 5.36
CA ASP A 125 11.14 -30.97 4.44
C ASP A 125 12.56 -31.51 4.68
N LYS A 126 13.52 -30.63 5.02
CA LYS A 126 14.87 -31.05 5.39
C LYS A 126 14.91 -31.81 6.72
N ILE A 127 14.09 -31.41 7.69
CA ILE A 127 13.95 -32.14 8.96
C ILE A 127 13.41 -33.54 8.71
N LEU A 128 12.38 -33.68 7.86
CA LEU A 128 11.85 -35.01 7.51
C LEU A 128 12.93 -35.92 6.91
N ARG A 129 13.70 -35.41 5.94
CA ARG A 129 14.84 -36.17 5.37
C ARG A 129 15.93 -36.49 6.37
N LEU A 130 16.14 -35.62 7.37
CA LEU A 130 17.10 -35.85 8.44
C LEU A 130 16.60 -36.96 9.37
N ASP A 131 15.30 -36.99 9.67
CA ASP A 131 14.64 -38.03 10.45
C ASP A 131 14.73 -39.38 9.74
N ASP A 132 14.49 -39.44 8.42
CA ASP A 132 14.65 -40.65 7.60
C ASP A 132 16.07 -41.20 7.67
N LYS A 133 17.09 -40.34 7.50
CA LYS A 133 18.51 -40.73 7.59
C LYS A 133 18.90 -41.28 8.95
N LEU A 134 18.31 -40.78 10.04
CA LEU A 134 18.53 -41.31 11.37
C LEU A 134 17.92 -42.71 11.50
N ILE A 135 16.70 -42.91 11.00
CA ILE A 135 16.00 -44.20 11.03
C ILE A 135 16.75 -45.25 10.22
N GLU A 136 17.26 -44.87 9.05
CA GLU A 136 18.08 -45.72 8.18
C GLU A 136 19.49 -45.98 8.74
N GLY A 137 19.87 -45.30 9.83
CA GLY A 137 21.18 -45.46 10.47
C GLY A 137 22.35 -44.82 9.69
N GLU A 138 22.06 -43.96 8.72
CA GLU A 138 23.08 -43.25 7.92
C GLU A 138 23.82 -42.18 8.74
N ILE A 139 23.21 -41.69 9.82
CA ILE A 139 23.77 -40.67 10.70
C ILE A 139 23.65 -41.07 12.17
N ASP A 140 24.61 -40.63 12.97
CA ASP A 140 24.56 -40.81 14.42
C ASP A 140 23.61 -39.80 15.10
N ILE A 141 23.15 -40.16 16.31
CA ILE A 141 22.21 -39.36 17.12
C ILE A 141 22.79 -37.97 17.46
N LYS A 142 24.11 -37.84 17.63
CA LYS A 142 24.74 -36.56 18.01
C LYS A 142 24.72 -35.59 16.83
N THR A 143 25.08 -36.07 15.65
CA THR A 143 25.02 -35.34 14.37
C THR A 143 23.58 -34.92 14.08
N PHE A 144 22.63 -35.85 14.22
CA PHE A 144 21.21 -35.56 14.09
C PHE A 144 20.75 -34.41 15.00
N LYS A 145 21.06 -34.48 16.30
CA LYS A 145 20.65 -33.47 17.29
C LYS A 145 21.21 -32.08 16.94
N ILE A 146 22.47 -32.00 16.50
CA ILE A 146 23.11 -30.73 16.13
C ILE A 146 22.41 -30.12 14.91
N VAL A 147 22.23 -30.91 13.84
CA VAL A 147 21.62 -30.42 12.59
C VAL A 147 20.16 -30.05 12.80
N ARG A 148 19.39 -30.88 13.53
CA ARG A 148 17.98 -30.60 13.85
C ARG A 148 17.83 -29.30 14.63
N LYS A 149 18.67 -29.08 15.64
CA LYS A 149 18.67 -27.84 16.43
C LYS A 149 18.95 -26.60 15.58
N ASP A 150 19.86 -26.67 14.60
CA ASP A 150 20.14 -25.57 13.69
C ASP A 150 18.93 -25.26 12.78
N LEU A 151 18.35 -26.29 12.17
CA LEU A 151 17.14 -26.16 11.33
C LEU A 151 15.97 -25.56 12.12
N ASP A 152 15.69 -26.07 13.33
CA ASP A 152 14.64 -25.56 14.20
C ASP A 152 14.90 -24.11 14.63
N SER A 153 16.15 -23.74 14.89
CA SER A 153 16.53 -22.36 15.23
C SER A 153 16.28 -21.42 14.06
N ARG A 154 16.58 -21.85 12.83
CA ARG A 154 16.30 -21.07 11.63
C ARG A 154 14.81 -20.93 11.35
N ILE A 155 14.02 -21.98 11.58
CA ILE A 155 12.55 -21.91 11.49
C ILE A 155 12.01 -20.87 12.47
N ARG A 156 12.48 -20.87 13.73
CA ARG A 156 12.09 -19.88 14.74
C ARG A 156 12.45 -18.46 14.35
N GLU A 157 13.64 -18.24 13.79
CA GLU A 157 14.05 -16.92 13.29
C GLU A 157 13.10 -16.43 12.17
N LEU A 158 12.79 -17.31 11.21
CA LEU A 158 11.88 -17.00 10.11
C LEU A 158 10.44 -16.75 10.59
N ALA A 159 9.93 -17.54 11.54
CA ALA A 159 8.60 -17.35 12.12
C ALA A 159 8.50 -16.00 12.85
N ASN A 160 9.53 -15.60 13.60
CA ASN A 160 9.60 -14.29 14.23
C ASN A 160 9.64 -13.15 13.20
N LYS A 161 10.42 -13.29 12.11
CA LYS A 161 10.40 -12.33 11.01
C LYS A 161 9.03 -12.25 10.34
N GLY A 162 8.36 -13.38 10.15
CA GLY A 162 7.01 -13.46 9.61
C GLY A 162 6.00 -12.68 10.45
N LYS A 163 6.09 -12.81 11.78
CA LYS A 163 5.23 -12.10 12.74
C LYS A 163 5.26 -10.58 12.56
N ILE A 164 6.42 -10.02 12.22
CA ILE A 164 6.57 -8.57 11.99
C ILE A 164 5.62 -8.11 10.87
N TYR A 165 5.44 -8.90 9.81
CA TYR A 165 4.60 -8.52 8.66
C TYR A 165 3.08 -8.71 8.89
N LEU A 166 2.66 -9.32 10.00
CA LEU A 166 1.25 -9.61 10.25
C LEU A 166 0.40 -8.34 10.38
N GLU A 167 0.95 -7.27 10.98
CA GLU A 167 0.22 -6.02 11.15
C GLU A 167 -0.02 -5.31 9.81
N GLU A 168 1.00 -5.25 8.96
CA GLU A 168 0.91 -4.68 7.61
C GLU A 168 -0.03 -5.49 6.73
N LEU A 169 0.06 -6.82 6.76
CA LEU A 169 -0.85 -7.70 6.01
C LEU A 169 -2.31 -7.52 6.46
N ARG A 170 -2.57 -7.44 7.77
CA ARG A 170 -3.92 -7.16 8.31
C ARG A 170 -4.40 -5.77 7.91
N SER A 171 -3.52 -4.78 7.86
CA SER A 171 -3.87 -3.44 7.39
C SER A 171 -4.24 -3.44 5.92
N HIS A 172 -3.43 -4.08 5.09
CA HIS A 172 -3.69 -4.24 3.67
C HIS A 172 -5.00 -4.99 3.42
N LEU A 173 -5.26 -6.08 4.14
CA LEU A 173 -6.51 -6.81 4.04
C LEU A 173 -7.73 -5.90 4.29
N ARG A 174 -7.67 -5.04 5.33
CA ARG A 174 -8.73 -4.05 5.60
C ARG A 174 -8.90 -3.05 4.46
N GLU A 175 -7.81 -2.61 3.83
CA GLU A 175 -7.87 -1.69 2.69
C GLU A 175 -8.47 -2.34 1.45
N VAL A 176 -8.09 -3.58 1.13
CA VAL A 176 -8.67 -4.35 0.03
C VAL A 176 -10.16 -4.59 0.26
N TYR A 177 -10.57 -4.97 1.48
CA TYR A 177 -11.99 -5.09 1.84
C TYR A 177 -12.76 -3.78 1.67
N ARG A 178 -12.20 -2.65 2.12
CA ARG A 178 -12.84 -1.33 1.93
C ARG A 178 -13.01 -0.99 0.46
N LYS A 179 -11.99 -1.24 -0.37
CA LYS A 179 -12.06 -1.04 -1.84
C LYS A 179 -13.16 -1.94 -2.44
N LYS A 180 -13.22 -3.21 -2.05
CA LYS A 180 -14.24 -4.16 -2.52
C LYS A 180 -15.65 -3.66 -2.20
N ILE A 181 -15.93 -3.31 -0.94
CA ILE A 181 -17.25 -2.84 -0.50
C ILE A 181 -17.69 -1.57 -1.26
N LEU A 182 -16.75 -0.66 -1.57
CA LEU A 182 -17.07 0.54 -2.34
C LEU A 182 -17.47 0.20 -3.77
N LEU A 183 -16.77 -0.73 -4.42
CA LEU A 183 -17.11 -1.17 -5.77
C LEU A 183 -18.41 -1.98 -5.80
N GLU A 184 -18.68 -2.81 -4.80
CA GLU A 184 -19.95 -3.53 -4.67
C GLU A 184 -21.14 -2.58 -4.50
N LYS A 185 -20.99 -1.53 -3.68
CA LYS A 185 -22.02 -0.49 -3.54
C LYS A 185 -22.25 0.28 -4.84
N GLU A 186 -21.19 0.59 -5.57
CA GLU A 186 -21.29 1.26 -6.87
C GLU A 186 -21.98 0.35 -7.91
N PHE A 187 -21.62 -0.94 -7.93
CA PHE A 187 -22.26 -1.95 -8.78
C PHE A 187 -23.74 -2.10 -8.47
N GLU A 188 -24.12 -2.17 -7.19
CA GLU A 188 -25.51 -2.28 -6.75
C GLU A 188 -26.31 -1.01 -7.11
N LYS A 189 -25.70 0.17 -6.98
CA LYS A 189 -26.32 1.43 -7.40
C LYS A 189 -26.69 1.40 -8.88
N TYR A 190 -25.77 0.98 -9.74
CA TYR A 190 -26.04 0.88 -11.18
C TYR A 190 -27.10 -0.18 -11.50
N LYS A 191 -27.15 -1.30 -10.76
CA LYS A 191 -28.25 -2.28 -10.90
C LYS A 191 -29.61 -1.70 -10.53
N ILE A 192 -29.68 -0.91 -9.45
CA ILE A 192 -30.92 -0.25 -9.03
C ILE A 192 -31.35 0.77 -10.09
N GLU A 193 -30.44 1.62 -10.58
CA GLU A 193 -30.72 2.62 -11.63
C GLU A 193 -31.24 1.96 -12.93
N LEU A 194 -30.74 0.78 -13.28
CA LEU A 194 -31.26 -0.02 -14.40
C LEU A 194 -32.66 -0.56 -14.13
N THR A 195 -32.88 -1.10 -12.93
CA THR A 195 -34.18 -1.67 -12.52
C THR A 195 -35.27 -0.60 -12.48
N LEU A 196 -34.91 0.62 -12.07
CA LEU A 196 -35.80 1.79 -12.04
C LEU A 196 -35.97 2.45 -13.42
N GLY A 197 -35.23 2.01 -14.44
CA GLY A 197 -35.27 2.59 -15.79
C GLY A 197 -34.67 4.00 -15.88
N GLU A 198 -33.91 4.43 -14.87
CA GLU A 198 -33.26 5.74 -14.81
C GLU A 198 -32.06 5.84 -15.76
N THR A 199 -31.51 4.68 -16.17
CA THR A 199 -30.39 4.58 -17.13
C THR A 199 -30.65 3.45 -18.12
N LYS A 200 -30.16 3.58 -19.36
CA LYS A 200 -30.27 2.52 -20.38
C LYS A 200 -29.21 1.45 -20.17
N GLU A 201 -29.57 0.19 -20.39
CA GLU A 201 -28.66 -0.96 -20.28
C GLU A 201 -27.39 -0.80 -21.12
N GLU A 202 -27.53 -0.30 -22.34
CA GLU A 202 -26.45 -0.03 -23.29
C GLU A 202 -25.38 0.93 -22.73
N ASP A 203 -25.77 1.89 -21.86
CA ASP A 203 -24.90 2.92 -21.31
C ASP A 203 -24.07 2.44 -20.10
N VAL A 204 -24.52 1.38 -19.43
CA VAL A 204 -23.95 0.90 -18.15
C VAL A 204 -23.41 -0.52 -18.21
N LYS A 205 -23.78 -1.34 -19.20
CA LYS A 205 -23.32 -2.72 -19.35
C LYS A 205 -21.79 -2.87 -19.27
N GLY A 206 -21.05 -2.10 -20.06
CA GLY A 206 -19.58 -2.16 -20.04
C GLY A 206 -18.95 -1.66 -18.72
N ARG A 207 -19.66 -0.80 -17.97
CA ARG A 207 -19.21 -0.36 -16.63
C ARG A 207 -19.46 -1.43 -15.58
N LEU A 208 -20.61 -2.10 -15.65
CA LEU A 208 -20.96 -3.22 -14.77
C LEU A 208 -19.99 -4.39 -14.96
N GLU A 209 -19.71 -4.78 -16.21
CA GLU A 209 -18.72 -5.82 -16.52
C GLU A 209 -17.34 -5.48 -15.94
N ALA A 210 -16.87 -4.25 -16.15
CA ALA A 210 -15.58 -3.79 -15.61
C ALA A 210 -15.55 -3.71 -14.07
N LEU A 211 -16.68 -3.40 -13.42
CA LEU A 211 -16.80 -3.44 -11.96
C LEU A 211 -16.78 -4.88 -11.45
N GLU A 212 -17.51 -5.78 -12.10
CA GLU A 212 -17.55 -7.19 -11.74
C GLU A 212 -16.17 -7.85 -11.84
N GLU A 213 -15.42 -7.58 -12.92
CA GLU A 213 -14.04 -8.06 -13.07
C GLU A 213 -13.13 -7.55 -11.95
N LYS A 214 -13.24 -6.27 -11.60
CA LYS A 214 -12.44 -5.68 -10.50
C LYS A 214 -12.82 -6.26 -9.14
N ILE A 215 -14.09 -6.53 -8.90
CA ILE A 215 -14.54 -7.18 -7.66
C ILE A 215 -13.94 -8.59 -7.58
N LYS A 216 -14.01 -9.39 -8.65
CA LYS A 216 -13.39 -10.73 -8.72
C LYS A 216 -11.87 -10.69 -8.50
N GLU A 217 -11.18 -9.69 -9.04
CA GLU A 217 -9.75 -9.52 -8.82
C GLU A 217 -9.44 -9.18 -7.35
N LEU A 218 -10.20 -8.28 -6.74
CA LEU A 218 -10.06 -7.97 -5.31
C LEU A 218 -10.37 -9.18 -4.43
N GLU A 219 -11.32 -10.04 -4.79
CA GLU A 219 -11.61 -11.29 -4.09
C GLU A 219 -10.41 -12.24 -4.08
N LYS A 220 -9.75 -12.42 -5.22
CA LYS A 220 -8.52 -13.21 -5.30
C LYS A 220 -7.41 -12.64 -4.42
N GLN A 221 -7.30 -11.31 -4.38
CA GLN A 221 -6.31 -10.63 -3.52
C GLN A 221 -6.62 -10.81 -2.04
N VAL A 222 -7.90 -10.68 -1.63
CA VAL A 222 -8.35 -10.96 -0.26
C VAL A 222 -7.95 -12.37 0.15
N GLU A 223 -8.27 -13.36 -0.67
CA GLU A 223 -7.99 -14.76 -0.36
C GLU A 223 -6.50 -15.01 -0.20
N LYS A 224 -5.69 -14.52 -1.14
CA LYS A 224 -4.22 -14.66 -1.08
C LYS A 224 -3.64 -14.05 0.20
N VAL A 225 -4.08 -12.85 0.57
CA VAL A 225 -3.59 -12.16 1.78
C VAL A 225 -4.03 -12.91 3.04
N ARG A 226 -5.29 -13.36 3.07
CA ARG A 226 -5.85 -14.13 4.17
C ARG A 226 -5.09 -15.44 4.42
N VAL A 227 -4.90 -16.25 3.39
CA VAL A 227 -4.13 -17.51 3.48
C VAL A 227 -2.70 -17.25 3.96
N THR A 228 -2.09 -16.16 3.51
CA THR A 228 -0.74 -15.78 3.94
C THR A 228 -0.70 -15.42 5.43
N ILE A 229 -1.70 -14.66 5.92
CA ILE A 229 -1.84 -14.33 7.35
C ILE A 229 -2.02 -15.61 8.17
N GLU A 230 -2.97 -16.47 7.79
CA GLU A 230 -3.25 -17.74 8.50
C GLU A 230 -2.00 -18.63 8.59
N THR A 231 -1.24 -18.72 7.49
CA THR A 231 0.01 -19.48 7.44
C THR A 231 1.06 -18.91 8.39
N LEU A 232 1.24 -17.59 8.41
CA LEU A 232 2.20 -16.95 9.31
C LEU A 232 1.77 -17.01 10.77
N GLU A 233 0.48 -16.92 11.06
CA GLU A 233 -0.08 -17.11 12.41
C GLU A 233 0.14 -18.54 12.90
N TYR A 234 -0.06 -19.54 12.03
CA TYR A 234 0.28 -20.92 12.34
C TYR A 234 1.77 -21.06 12.70
N TYR A 235 2.69 -20.58 11.86
CA TYR A 235 4.12 -20.65 12.19
C TYR A 235 4.50 -19.84 13.42
N ALA A 236 3.89 -18.68 13.64
CA ALA A 236 4.12 -17.90 14.85
C ALA A 236 3.66 -18.67 16.10
N SER A 237 2.48 -19.29 16.08
CA SER A 237 1.99 -20.08 17.22
C SER A 237 2.83 -21.34 17.47
N GLU A 238 3.22 -22.05 16.41
CA GLU A 238 4.03 -23.28 16.48
C GLU A 238 5.46 -23.01 16.97
N TYR A 239 6.07 -21.89 16.55
CA TYR A 239 7.52 -21.68 16.72
C TYR A 239 7.92 -20.43 17.52
N THR A 240 7.00 -19.50 17.79
CA THR A 240 7.30 -18.27 18.56
C THR A 240 6.62 -18.23 19.93
N GLY A 241 5.93 -19.30 20.32
CA GLY A 241 5.23 -19.41 21.59
C GLY A 241 6.12 -19.08 22.80
N ASP A 242 5.56 -18.31 23.73
CA ASP A 242 6.00 -18.26 25.13
C ASP A 242 6.36 -19.68 25.59
N LEU A 243 7.55 -19.80 26.17
CA LEU A 243 8.27 -20.98 26.67
C LEU A 243 7.52 -21.92 27.64
N ARG A 244 6.19 -21.86 27.75
CA ARG A 244 5.44 -22.53 28.83
C ARG A 244 4.77 -23.86 28.48
N LEU A 245 4.65 -24.27 27.21
CA LEU A 245 3.83 -25.47 26.89
C LEU A 245 4.41 -26.50 25.92
N ILE A 246 5.64 -26.33 25.42
CA ILE A 246 6.35 -27.43 24.74
C ILE A 246 7.50 -27.89 25.64
N LYS A 247 7.15 -28.25 26.87
CA LYS A 247 8.05 -28.96 27.78
C LYS A 247 8.37 -30.33 27.18
N GLU A 248 9.61 -30.46 26.70
CA GLU A 248 10.56 -31.53 27.04
C GLU A 248 10.22 -33.02 26.86
N ASP A 249 9.04 -33.46 26.41
CA ASP A 249 8.61 -34.83 26.74
C ASP A 249 8.18 -35.76 25.59
N LEU A 250 8.50 -35.46 24.33
CA LEU A 250 8.20 -36.40 23.23
C LEU A 250 9.42 -37.17 22.70
N LEU A 251 10.60 -36.56 22.62
CA LEU A 251 11.81 -37.26 22.15
C LEU A 251 12.54 -38.00 23.28
N SER A 252 12.44 -37.50 24.51
CA SER A 252 13.00 -38.11 25.72
C SER A 252 12.38 -39.50 26.00
N LYS A 253 11.10 -39.68 25.66
CA LYS A 253 10.35 -40.93 25.86
C LYS A 253 10.60 -42.01 24.80
N ILE A 254 11.13 -41.66 23.63
CA ILE A 254 11.35 -42.61 22.54
C ILE A 254 12.73 -43.26 22.63
N PHE A 255 13.71 -42.58 23.23
CA PHE A 255 15.11 -43.04 23.28
C PHE A 255 15.61 -43.40 24.69
N GLU A 256 14.77 -43.35 25.72
CA GLU A 256 15.05 -43.96 27.03
C GLU A 256 14.29 -45.28 27.17
N LYS A 257 14.88 -46.34 26.60
CA LYS A 257 14.75 -47.73 27.06
C LYS A 257 15.95 -48.55 26.58
#